data_AF-W2VRQ0-F1
#
_entry.id   AF-W2VRQ0-F1
#
_cell.length_a   1.000
_cell.length_b   1.000
_cell.length_c   1.000
_cell.angle_alpha   90.00
_cell.angle_beta   90.00
_cell.angle_gamma   90.00
#
_symmetry.space_group_name_H-M   'P 1'
#
loop_
_entity.id
_entity.type
_entity.pdbx_description
1 polymer ?
#
loop_
_entity_poly.entity_id
_entity_poly.type
_entity_poly.pdbx_seq_one_letter_code
_entity_poly.pdbx_strand_id
1 'polypeptide(L)'
;DFASVSGGRHLVVTFVMADAEAAQQNAVVRVIGADSDFVYLMCFYHMMTKVHERLKSVPDHLSEQVMADIYDLHFATTSAVYDEQVKQVLTKWSGDEHL
;
A
#
# COMPACT_ATOMS: atom_id res chain seq x y z
N ASP A 1 -26.11 4.88 -5.26
CA ASP A 1 -25.88 3.51 -5.73
C ASP A 1 -24.99 3.53 -6.97
N PHE A 2 -24.06 2.58 -7.13
CA PHE A 2 -23.07 2.61 -8.23
C PHE A 2 -23.72 2.64 -9.62
N ALA A 3 -24.91 2.04 -9.75
CA ALA A 3 -25.74 2.08 -10.96
C ALA A 3 -26.19 3.49 -11.38
N SER A 4 -26.29 4.44 -10.45
CA SER A 4 -26.66 5.83 -10.75
C SER A 4 -25.48 6.64 -11.31
N VAL A 5 -24.24 6.25 -10.98
CA VAL A 5 -23.02 6.94 -11.46
C VAL A 5 -22.62 6.42 -12.84
N SER A 6 -22.89 5.16 -13.13
CA SER A 6 -22.56 4.52 -14.41
C SER A 6 -23.57 4.77 -15.54
N GLY A 7 -24.64 5.54 -15.29
CA GLY A 7 -25.70 5.76 -16.26
C GLY A 7 -26.41 4.48 -16.70
N GLY A 8 -26.55 3.50 -15.79
CA GLY A 8 -27.15 2.20 -16.07
C GLY A 8 -26.22 1.16 -16.69
N ARG A 9 -24.92 1.45 -16.83
CA ARG A 9 -23.91 0.45 -17.26
C ARG A 9 -23.39 -0.35 -16.07
N HIS A 10 -23.12 -1.62 -16.29
CA HIS A 10 -22.48 -2.46 -15.28
C HIS A 10 -21.04 -1.99 -15.06
N LEU A 11 -20.69 -1.66 -13.82
CA LEU A 11 -19.37 -1.14 -13.47
C LEU A 11 -18.50 -2.31 -13.03
N VAL A 12 -17.54 -2.68 -13.86
CA VAL A 12 -16.59 -3.76 -13.56
C VAL A 12 -15.37 -3.15 -12.88
N VAL A 13 -15.11 -3.57 -11.65
CA VAL A 13 -13.97 -3.09 -10.85
C VAL A 13 -12.85 -4.11 -10.94
N THR A 14 -11.68 -3.70 -11.43
CA THR A 14 -10.51 -4.58 -11.53
C THR A 14 -9.57 -4.44 -10.32
N PHE A 15 -9.46 -3.23 -9.76
CA PHE A 15 -8.56 -2.94 -8.65
C PHE A 15 -9.24 -2.05 -7.62
N VAL A 16 -9.05 -2.39 -6.34
CA VAL A 16 -9.49 -1.56 -5.22
C VAL A 16 -8.26 -1.25 -4.36
N MET A 17 -8.02 0.02 -4.08
CA MET A 17 -6.99 0.45 -3.13
C MET A 17 -7.66 1.02 -1.88
N ALA A 18 -7.45 0.39 -0.73
CA ALA A 18 -8.03 0.81 0.54
C ALA A 18 -7.05 0.56 1.71
N ASP A 19 -7.43 0.90 2.94
CA ASP A 19 -6.56 0.64 4.08
C ASP A 19 -6.42 -0.87 4.33
N ALA A 20 -5.40 -1.27 5.09
CA ALA A 20 -5.17 -2.63 5.55
C ALA A 20 -6.21 -3.14 6.58
N GLU A 21 -7.35 -2.47 6.68
CA GLU A 21 -8.38 -2.76 7.66
C GLU A 21 -9.35 -3.82 7.12
N ALA A 22 -9.49 -4.93 7.85
CA ALA A 22 -10.35 -6.05 7.44
C ALA A 22 -11.82 -5.65 7.27
N ALA A 23 -12.31 -4.68 8.03
CA ALA A 23 -13.67 -4.16 7.89
C ALA A 23 -13.89 -3.49 6.52
N GLN A 24 -12.90 -2.75 6.01
CA GLN A 24 -12.95 -2.13 4.68
C GLN A 24 -12.92 -3.19 3.60
N GLN A 25 -12.03 -4.18 3.70
CA GLN A 25 -11.99 -5.29 2.76
C GLN A 25 -13.32 -6.06 2.71
N ASN A 26 -13.90 -6.39 3.86
CA ASN A 26 -15.18 -7.09 3.94
C ASN A 26 -16.33 -6.27 3.34
N ALA A 27 -16.34 -4.95 3.56
CA ALA A 27 -17.34 -4.06 2.97
C ALA A 27 -17.21 -4.01 1.44
N VAL A 28 -15.99 -3.91 0.92
CA VAL A 28 -15.71 -3.91 -0.52
C VAL A 28 -16.12 -5.24 -1.15
N VAL A 29 -15.73 -6.38 -0.55
CA VAL A 29 -16.13 -7.71 -1.04
C VAL A 29 -17.66 -7.85 -1.09
N ARG A 30 -18.37 -7.37 -0.06
CA ARG A 30 -19.83 -7.46 -0.01
C ARG A 30 -20.53 -6.64 -1.09
N VAL A 31 -19.99 -5.48 -1.45
CA VAL A 31 -20.65 -4.53 -2.37
C VAL A 31 -20.20 -4.73 -3.83
N ILE A 32 -18.93 -5.07 -4.06
CA ILE A 32 -18.31 -5.14 -5.39
C ILE A 32 -18.05 -6.59 -5.82
N GLY A 33 -17.79 -7.50 -4.87
CA GLY A 33 -17.40 -8.87 -5.16
C GLY A 33 -18.48 -9.75 -5.79
N ALA A 34 -19.75 -9.33 -5.73
CA ALA A 34 -20.84 -10.01 -6.45
C ALA A 34 -20.76 -9.80 -7.97
N ASP A 35 -20.20 -8.67 -8.39
CA ASP A 35 -20.25 -8.17 -9.77
C ASP A 35 -18.87 -8.13 -10.45
N SER A 36 -17.78 -8.39 -9.71
CA SER A 36 -16.41 -8.27 -10.22
C SER A 36 -15.41 -9.14 -9.45
N ASP A 37 -14.52 -9.80 -10.19
CA ASP A 37 -13.27 -10.33 -9.66
C ASP A 37 -12.23 -9.21 -9.61
N PHE A 38 -12.02 -8.63 -8.42
CA PHE A 38 -11.09 -7.51 -8.23
C PHE A 38 -9.89 -7.90 -7.37
N VAL A 39 -8.78 -7.19 -7.55
CA VAL A 39 -7.60 -7.28 -6.68
C VAL A 39 -7.69 -6.20 -5.61
N TYR A 40 -7.68 -6.62 -4.34
CA TYR A 40 -7.59 -5.70 -3.21
C TYR A 40 -6.13 -5.38 -2.92
N LEU A 41 -5.77 -4.10 -3.04
CA LEU A 41 -4.43 -3.59 -2.81
C LEU A 41 -4.45 -2.65 -1.60
N MET A 42 -3.39 -2.70 -0.79
CA MET A 42 -3.20 -1.71 0.25
C MET A 42 -2.84 -0.37 -0.39
N CYS A 43 -3.55 0.69 0.01
CA CYS A 43 -3.31 2.01 -0.53
C CYS A 43 -1.93 2.54 -0.08
N PHE A 44 -1.05 2.78 -1.04
CA PHE A 44 0.29 3.30 -0.79
C PHE A 44 0.28 4.60 0.03
N TYR A 45 -0.64 5.52 -0.26
CA TYR A 45 -0.75 6.78 0.50
C TYR A 45 -1.14 6.58 1.97
N HIS A 46 -2.08 5.66 2.25
CA HIS A 46 -2.43 5.30 3.63
C HIS A 46 -1.25 4.65 4.36
N MET A 47 -0.51 3.79 3.67
CA MET A 47 0.72 3.19 4.20
C MET A 47 1.76 4.28 4.52
N MET A 48 2.05 5.20 3.58
CA MET A 48 2.99 6.29 3.79
C MET A 48 2.58 7.24 4.92
N THR A 49 1.28 7.47 5.10
CA THR A 49 0.76 8.25 6.24
C THR A 49 1.13 7.56 7.55
N LYS A 50 0.91 6.24 7.67
CA LYS A 50 1.27 5.47 8.87
C LYS A 50 2.78 5.45 9.10
N VAL A 51 3.58 5.31 8.05
CA VAL A 51 5.04 5.38 8.13
C VAL A 51 5.49 6.75 8.64
N HIS A 52 5.01 7.82 8.02
CA HIS A 52 5.35 9.19 8.42
C HIS A 52 5.01 9.45 9.89
N GLU A 53 3.85 9.01 10.39
CA GLU A 53 3.50 9.11 11.80
C GLU A 53 4.49 8.39 12.72
N ARG A 54 5.00 7.22 12.31
CA ARG A 54 6.01 6.46 13.07
C ARG A 54 7.40 7.10 13.03
N LEU A 55 7.74 7.75 11.92
CA LEU A 55 9.03 8.40 11.74
C LEU A 55 9.16 9.73 12.49
N LYS A 56 8.06 10.32 13.01
CA LYS A 56 8.10 11.56 13.81
C LYS A 56 9.01 11.47 15.05
N SER A 57 9.22 10.28 15.60
CA SER A 57 10.10 10.05 16.75
C SER A 57 11.52 9.61 16.38
N VAL A 58 11.81 9.49 15.09
CA VAL A 58 13.08 9.01 14.54
C VAL A 58 13.92 10.22 14.10
N PRO A 59 15.26 10.20 14.23
CA PRO A 59 16.13 11.25 13.70
C PRO A 59 15.89 11.51 12.20
N ASP A 60 15.89 12.79 11.80
CA ASP A 60 15.54 13.22 10.43
C ASP A 60 16.30 12.46 9.34
N HIS A 61 17.62 12.28 9.49
CA HIS A 61 18.42 11.55 8.49
C HIS A 61 18.00 10.08 8.31
N LEU A 62 17.56 9.41 9.37
CA LEU A 62 17.05 8.04 9.31
C LEU A 62 15.63 8.01 8.75
N SER A 63 14.81 9.02 9.09
CA SER A 63 13.47 9.19 8.52
C SER A 63 13.54 9.40 7.00
N GLU A 64 14.39 10.29 6.52
CA GLU A 64 14.62 10.52 5.09
C GLU A 64 15.10 9.25 4.38
N GLN A 65 16.00 8.50 5.03
CA GLN A 65 16.49 7.22 4.52
C GLN A 65 15.37 6.18 4.39
N VAL A 66 14.55 5.98 5.42
CA VAL A 66 13.43 5.04 5.41
C VAL A 66 12.42 5.42 4.33
N MET A 67 12.13 6.72 4.19
CA MET A 67 11.20 7.20 3.16
C MET A 67 11.74 6.92 1.76
N ALA A 68 13.02 7.23 1.49
CA ALA A 68 13.66 6.95 0.20
C ALA A 68 13.64 5.45 -0.12
N ASP A 69 14.02 4.60 0.84
CA ASP A 69 14.03 3.14 0.68
C ASP A 69 12.62 2.61 0.35
N ILE A 70 11.56 3.13 0.98
CA ILE A 70 10.17 2.72 0.69
C ILE A 70 9.73 3.17 -0.71
N TYR A 71 10.13 4.35 -1.15
CA TYR A 71 9.84 4.82 -2.51
C TYR A 71 10.56 3.95 -3.55
N ASP A 72 11.82 3.60 -3.34
CA ASP A 72 12.57 2.72 -4.23
C ASP A 72 11.90 1.34 -4.35
N LEU A 73 11.41 0.79 -3.23
CA LEU A 73 10.63 -0.45 -3.22
C LEU A 73 9.31 -0.31 -4.00
N HIS A 74 8.60 0.81 -3.86
CA HIS A 74 7.33 1.03 -4.56
C HIS A 74 7.50 1.11 -6.09
N PHE A 75 8.62 1.67 -6.54
CA PHE A 75 8.95 1.82 -7.95
C PHE A 75 9.75 0.66 -8.54
N ALA A 76 9.91 -0.44 -7.80
CA ALA A 76 10.51 -1.66 -8.31
C ALA A 76 9.81 -2.12 -9.61
N THR A 77 10.60 -2.36 -10.65
CA THR A 77 10.08 -2.66 -12.00
C THR A 77 9.43 -4.04 -12.11
N THR A 78 9.76 -4.96 -11.18
CA THR A 78 9.22 -6.31 -11.13
C THR A 78 9.15 -6.81 -9.68
N SER A 79 8.36 -7.85 -9.43
CA SER A 79 8.33 -8.51 -8.12
C SER A 79 9.70 -9.06 -7.71
N ALA A 80 10.49 -9.60 -8.66
CA ALA A 80 11.81 -10.12 -8.36
C ALA A 80 12.79 -9.01 -7.92
N VAL A 81 12.69 -7.83 -8.54
CA VAL A 81 13.48 -6.65 -8.14
C VAL A 81 13.06 -6.19 -6.75
N TYR A 82 11.75 -6.12 -6.48
CA TYR A 82 11.22 -5.83 -5.15
C TYR A 82 11.73 -6.81 -4.08
N ASP A 83 11.63 -8.11 -4.35
CA ASP A 83 12.03 -9.18 -3.42
C ASP A 83 13.53 -9.13 -3.08
N GLU A 84 14.36 -8.63 -4.00
CA GLU A 84 15.77 -8.43 -3.76
C GLU A 84 16.04 -7.15 -2.98
N GLN A 85 15.44 -6.03 -3.40
CA GLN A 85 15.57 -4.75 -2.73
C GLN A 85 15.08 -4.80 -1.28
N VAL A 86 13.97 -5.48 -1.00
CA VAL A 86 13.39 -5.54 0.35
C VAL A 86 14.33 -6.23 1.33
N LYS A 87 15.08 -7.26 0.90
CA LYS A 87 16.10 -7.92 1.74
C LYS A 87 17.23 -6.96 2.09
N GLN A 88 17.67 -6.17 1.12
CA GLN A 88 18.75 -5.20 1.31
C GLN A 88 18.31 -4.08 2.25
N VAL A 89 17.11 -3.54 2.05
CA VAL A 89 16.49 -2.52 2.90
C VAL A 89 16.31 -3.03 4.33
N LEU A 90 15.76 -4.24 4.52
CA LEU A 90 15.59 -4.81 5.86
C LEU A 90 16.93 -5.07 6.57
N THR A 91 17.95 -5.53 5.84
CA THR A 91 19.30 -5.71 6.40
C THR A 91 19.89 -4.37 6.85
N LYS A 92 19.74 -3.33 6.02
CA LYS A 92 20.18 -1.96 6.31
C LYS A 92 19.51 -1.42 7.57
N TRP A 93 18.18 -1.53 7.66
CA TRP A 93 17.44 -1.06 8.84
C TRP A 93 17.76 -1.85 10.10
N SER A 94 18.06 -3.16 9.99
CA SER A 94 18.41 -4.00 11.16
C SER A 94 19.80 -3.72 11.75
N GLY A 95 20.68 -3.02 11.02
CA GLY A 95 22.01 -2.64 11.48
C GLY A 95 22.06 -1.29 12.20
N ASP A 96 20.99 -0.50 12.12
CA ASP A 96 20.90 0.81 12.77
C ASP A 96 20.18 0.67 14.12
N GLU A 97 20.92 0.79 15.23
CA GLU A 97 20.37 0.70 16.61
C GLU A 97 19.35 1.81 16.96
N HIS A 98 19.11 2.73 16.03
CA HIS A 98 18.25 3.92 16.17
C HIS A 98 16.95 3.86 15.36
N LEU A 99 16.71 2.77 14.61
CA LEU A 99 15.46 2.44 13.91
C LEU A 99 14.66 1.37 14.68
#